data_AF-A0A838IIB0-F1
#
_entry.id   AF-A0A838IIB0-F1
#
_cell.length_a   1.000
_cell.length_b   1.000
_cell.length_c   1.000
_cell.angle_alpha   90.00
_cell.angle_beta   90.00
_cell.angle_gamma   90.00
#
_symmetry.space_group_name_H-M   'P 1'
#
loop_
_entity.id
_entity.type
_entity.pdbx_description
1 polymer ?
#
loop_
_entity_poly.entity_id
_entity_poly.type
_entity_poly.pdbx_seq_one_letter_code
_entity_poly.pdbx_strand_id
1 'polypeptide(L)'
;MDTRRILQIVLGFIVVLVVVMGAVTVYQVTREAETIIVKKVTRASDEKAEVVNPWSDKGDAAIALVKRVRVAQPAPTPTKKGAAAEEAPANVGDMLESEEFIRSKLKIASATNLGWQATWWGETQYGPSYFLVRFAFQDENITVGPAWLVDIRSQKVIPKNVLAQVVEDPQQGVNSDYYDKAQQVVSAITNHRFESKMNLAGALLLYFEQRDEVAESDTILGWTIDHDRGNLFKAYFQWVENNERTYAEFDFDFDAKALKSVNLQAAQIMRVGEEFEVDSRVSIMPGTYNPSEPRAANRWTGAARQQCQRPQHRDGCKALSMLLDQSELIETLEWLLTARANTAEDFEACKQARKCHWSPGTEENGIVRVNYSFNLGESAQTITWEVSLQKGSVEPVDRVSQLAFRAIHPRS
;
A
#
# COMPACT_ATOMS: atom_id res chain seq x y z
N MET A 1 -35.34 -45.92 -54.40
CA MET A 1 -35.09 -44.47 -54.26
C MET A 1 -33.61 -44.33 -53.95
N ASP A 2 -32.81 -43.75 -54.85
CA ASP A 2 -31.35 -43.75 -54.73
C ASP A 2 -30.88 -43.02 -53.49
N THR A 3 -29.95 -43.63 -52.75
CA THR A 3 -29.33 -43.12 -51.50
C THR A 3 -28.78 -41.70 -51.66
N ARG A 4 -28.39 -41.33 -52.88
CA ARG A 4 -27.93 -39.99 -53.26
C ARG A 4 -29.04 -38.92 -53.22
N ARG A 5 -30.27 -39.27 -53.58
CA ARG A 5 -31.45 -38.38 -53.47
C ARG A 5 -31.84 -38.17 -52.02
N ILE A 6 -31.75 -39.20 -51.19
CA ILE A 6 -32.03 -39.08 -49.75
C ILE A 6 -31.03 -38.13 -49.08
N LEU A 7 -29.74 -38.25 -49.39
CA LEU A 7 -28.70 -37.37 -48.87
C LEU A 7 -28.91 -35.90 -49.30
N GLN A 8 -29.30 -35.65 -50.54
CA GLN A 8 -29.59 -34.30 -51.04
C GLN A 8 -30.83 -33.69 -50.37
N ILE A 9 -31.86 -34.49 -50.09
CA ILE A 9 -33.05 -34.04 -49.35
C ILE A 9 -32.67 -33.68 -47.90
N VAL A 10 -31.87 -34.52 -47.24
CA VAL A 10 -31.42 -34.26 -45.86
C VAL A 10 -30.52 -33.02 -45.80
N LEU A 11 -29.58 -32.88 -46.73
CA LEU A 11 -28.70 -31.71 -46.78
C LEU A 11 -29.48 -30.42 -47.07
N GLY A 12 -30.45 -30.48 -47.99
CA GLY A 12 -31.36 -29.36 -48.26
C GLY A 12 -32.17 -28.98 -47.03
N PHE A 13 -32.63 -29.97 -46.26
CA PHE A 13 -33.36 -29.74 -45.02
C PHE A 13 -32.48 -29.06 -43.97
N ILE A 14 -31.23 -29.49 -43.80
CA ILE A 14 -30.28 -28.89 -42.85
C ILE A 14 -29.97 -27.43 -43.23
N VAL A 15 -29.72 -27.16 -44.51
CA VAL A 15 -29.43 -25.79 -44.97
C VAL A 15 -30.63 -24.87 -44.74
N VAL A 16 -31.84 -25.34 -45.04
CA VAL A 16 -33.07 -24.58 -44.75
C VAL A 16 -33.20 -24.33 -43.24
N LEU A 17 -32.93 -25.32 -42.40
CA LEU A 17 -33.02 -25.20 -40.96
C LEU A 17 -32.03 -24.18 -40.39
N VAL A 18 -30.80 -24.15 -40.91
CA VAL A 18 -29.78 -23.15 -40.54
C VAL A 18 -30.19 -21.75 -40.98
N VAL A 19 -30.73 -21.59 -42.18
CA VAL A 19 -31.20 -20.29 -42.68
C VAL A 19 -32.40 -19.80 -41.87
N VAL A 20 -33.35 -20.68 -41.54
CA VAL A 20 -34.51 -20.36 -40.69
C VAL A 20 -34.06 -19.96 -39.29
N MET A 21 -33.13 -20.69 -38.68
CA MET A 21 -32.59 -20.31 -37.37
C MET A 21 -31.88 -18.97 -37.42
N GLY A 22 -31.03 -18.73 -38.42
CA GLY A 22 -30.36 -17.44 -38.61
C GLY A 22 -31.34 -16.29 -38.79
N ALA A 23 -32.39 -16.47 -39.59
CA ALA A 23 -33.44 -15.47 -39.79
C ALA A 23 -34.24 -15.22 -38.51
N VAL A 24 -34.52 -16.26 -37.70
CA VAL A 24 -35.19 -16.11 -36.39
C VAL A 24 -34.31 -15.33 -35.42
N THR A 25 -33.01 -15.61 -35.36
CA THR A 25 -32.09 -14.89 -34.48
C THR A 25 -31.98 -13.42 -34.90
N VAL A 26 -31.84 -13.14 -36.20
CA VAL A 26 -31.84 -11.75 -36.70
C VAL A 26 -33.17 -11.06 -36.42
N TYR A 27 -34.30 -11.75 -36.59
CA TYR A 27 -35.63 -11.22 -36.27
C TYR A 27 -35.79 -10.91 -34.77
N GLN A 28 -35.24 -11.75 -33.89
CA GLN A 28 -35.27 -11.49 -32.44
C GLN A 28 -34.33 -10.37 -32.01
N VAL A 29 -33.17 -10.22 -32.66
CA VAL A 29 -32.20 -9.16 -32.34
C VAL A 29 -32.61 -7.81 -32.94
N THR A 30 -33.29 -7.79 -34.09
CA THR A 30 -33.78 -6.55 -34.73
C THR A 30 -35.18 -6.14 -34.32
N ARG A 31 -35.94 -7.00 -33.62
CA ARG A 31 -37.11 -6.53 -32.87
C ARG A 31 -36.61 -5.66 -31.72
N GLU A 32 -36.70 -4.34 -31.91
CA GLU A 32 -36.77 -3.40 -30.81
C GLU A 32 -37.71 -3.99 -29.76
N ALA A 33 -37.19 -4.18 -28.54
CA ALA A 33 -38.00 -4.58 -27.43
C ALA A 33 -39.14 -3.55 -27.30
N GLU A 34 -40.35 -3.94 -27.70
CA GLU A 34 -41.58 -3.25 -27.30
C GLU A 34 -41.53 -3.24 -25.77
N THR A 35 -41.04 -2.13 -25.23
CA THR A 35 -41.09 -1.85 -23.81
C THR A 35 -42.57 -1.79 -23.49
N ILE A 36 -43.08 -2.90 -22.95
CA ILE A 36 -44.41 -2.95 -22.37
C ILE A 36 -44.36 -1.94 -21.23
N ILE A 37 -44.93 -0.75 -21.47
CA ILE A 37 -45.10 0.29 -20.45
C ILE A 37 -46.08 -0.28 -19.43
N VAL A 38 -45.55 -0.96 -18.41
CA VAL A 38 -46.32 -1.36 -17.24
C VAL A 38 -46.66 -0.08 -16.49
N LYS A 39 -47.92 0.37 -16.63
CA LYS A 39 -48.49 1.61 -16.08
C LYS A 39 -47.80 2.88 -16.59
N LYS A 40 -48.53 3.62 -17.44
CA LYS A 40 -48.40 5.08 -17.51
C LYS A 40 -48.81 5.63 -16.13
N VAL A 41 -47.85 5.71 -15.21
CA VAL A 41 -47.95 6.66 -14.11
C VAL A 41 -47.78 8.00 -14.77
N THR A 42 -48.88 8.70 -15.03
CA THR A 42 -48.85 10.16 -15.15
C THR A 42 -48.35 10.68 -13.81
N ARG A 43 -47.04 10.69 -13.61
CA ARG A 43 -46.43 11.69 -12.74
C ARG A 43 -46.74 12.98 -13.46
N ALA A 44 -47.56 13.82 -12.82
CA ALA A 44 -47.51 15.23 -13.13
C ALA A 44 -46.03 15.60 -13.24
N SER A 45 -45.65 16.14 -14.39
CA SER A 45 -44.35 16.78 -14.56
C SER A 45 -44.36 18.01 -13.68
N ASP A 46 -44.15 17.80 -12.38
CA ASP A 46 -43.46 18.79 -11.58
C ASP A 46 -42.02 18.75 -12.11
N GLU A 47 -41.78 19.44 -13.23
CA GLU A 47 -40.46 20.02 -13.51
C GLU A 47 -40.19 20.97 -12.34
N LYS A 48 -39.75 20.39 -11.22
CA LYS A 48 -39.04 21.14 -10.20
C LYS A 48 -37.83 21.67 -10.94
N ALA A 49 -37.80 22.97 -11.19
CA ALA A 49 -36.62 23.68 -11.63
C ALA A 49 -35.42 23.08 -10.91
N GLU A 50 -34.38 22.71 -11.67
CA GLU A 50 -33.16 22.12 -11.13
C GLU A 50 -32.64 23.06 -10.03
N VAL A 51 -32.89 22.69 -8.77
CA VAL A 51 -32.58 23.57 -7.66
C VAL A 51 -31.07 23.51 -7.47
N VAL A 52 -30.38 24.52 -7.97
CA VAL A 52 -28.93 24.67 -7.85
C VAL A 52 -28.54 24.54 -6.38
N ASN A 53 -27.60 23.64 -6.09
CA ASN A 53 -27.08 23.45 -4.74
C ASN A 53 -26.48 24.79 -4.25
N PRO A 54 -27.01 25.41 -3.18
CA PRO A 54 -26.57 26.74 -2.74
C PRO A 54 -25.16 26.74 -2.14
N TRP A 55 -24.57 25.56 -1.93
CA TRP A 55 -23.26 25.40 -1.32
C TRP A 55 -22.16 25.04 -2.31
N SER A 56 -22.49 24.53 -3.50
CA SER A 56 -21.48 23.92 -4.41
C SER A 56 -20.38 24.89 -4.87
N ASP A 57 -20.64 26.19 -4.87
CA ASP A 57 -19.69 27.25 -5.25
C ASP A 57 -18.89 27.80 -4.06
N LYS A 58 -19.10 27.29 -2.84
CA LYS A 58 -18.51 27.84 -1.61
C LYS A 58 -17.17 27.21 -1.21
N GLY A 59 -16.55 26.42 -2.09
CA GLY A 59 -15.24 25.80 -1.84
C GLY A 59 -14.16 26.82 -1.47
N ASP A 60 -14.05 27.92 -2.22
CA ASP A 60 -13.08 28.99 -1.94
C ASP A 60 -13.33 29.67 -0.60
N ALA A 61 -14.60 29.82 -0.20
CA ALA A 61 -14.95 30.36 1.11
C ALA A 61 -14.53 29.40 2.23
N ALA A 62 -14.69 28.09 2.06
CA ALA A 62 -14.20 27.10 3.03
C ALA A 62 -12.67 27.12 3.14
N ILE A 63 -11.95 27.22 2.02
CA ILE A 63 -10.48 27.35 2.01
C ILE A 63 -10.06 28.62 2.76
N ALA A 64 -10.73 29.75 2.50
CA ALA A 64 -10.43 31.00 3.17
C ALA A 64 -10.65 30.93 4.69
N LEU A 65 -11.64 30.17 5.16
CA LEU A 65 -11.86 29.94 6.59
C LEU A 65 -10.69 29.15 7.21
N VAL A 66 -10.24 28.07 6.56
CA VAL A 66 -9.09 27.28 7.05
C VAL A 66 -7.81 28.10 7.07
N LYS A 67 -7.50 28.83 6.00
CA LYS A 67 -6.31 29.68 5.94
C LYS A 67 -6.21 30.67 7.10
N ARG A 68 -7.34 31.17 7.60
CA ARG A 68 -7.40 32.16 8.69
C ARG A 68 -7.35 31.56 10.09
N VAL A 69 -7.38 30.23 10.23
CA VAL A 69 -7.24 29.57 11.54
C VAL A 69 -5.89 29.96 12.14
N ARG A 70 -5.90 30.44 13.39
CA ARG A 70 -4.68 30.84 14.09
C ARG A 70 -3.90 29.62 14.51
N VAL A 71 -2.60 29.63 14.26
CA VAL A 71 -1.69 28.60 14.75
C VAL A 71 -1.41 28.85 16.22
N ALA A 72 -1.46 27.80 17.04
CA ALA A 72 -1.03 27.85 18.43
C ALA A 72 0.47 28.13 18.47
N GLN A 73 0.86 29.33 18.89
CA GLN A 73 2.27 29.67 19.08
C GLN A 73 2.76 29.15 20.44
N PRO A 74 4.05 28.77 20.54
CA PRO A 74 4.66 28.48 21.84
C PRO A 74 4.47 29.67 22.79
N ALA A 75 4.31 29.40 24.08
CA ALA A 75 4.53 30.45 25.08
C ALA A 75 5.95 31.02 24.87
N PRO A 76 6.13 32.36 24.84
CA PRO A 76 7.42 32.95 24.55
C PRO A 76 8.44 32.48 25.60
N THR A 77 9.40 31.66 25.19
CA THR A 77 10.60 31.41 25.98
C THR A 77 11.33 32.75 26.10
N PRO A 78 11.80 33.15 27.29
CA PRO A 78 12.54 34.40 27.45
C PRO A 78 13.91 34.26 26.79
N THR A 79 14.00 34.47 25.48
CA THR A 79 15.26 34.53 24.76
C THR A 79 15.92 35.88 25.00
N LYS A 80 17.23 35.82 25.25
CA LYS A 80 18.11 36.95 25.47
C LYS A 80 17.93 37.98 24.35
N LYS A 81 17.81 39.25 24.74
CA LYS A 81 17.80 40.45 23.89
C LYS A 81 18.77 40.32 22.71
N GLY A 82 18.26 40.32 21.47
CA GLY A 82 19.08 40.66 20.30
C GLY A 82 18.88 39.87 19.02
N ALA A 83 18.16 38.74 19.01
CA ALA A 83 17.79 38.10 17.75
C ALA A 83 16.50 38.72 17.21
N ALA A 84 16.51 39.20 15.97
CA ALA A 84 15.27 39.53 15.26
C ALA A 84 14.42 38.26 15.25
N ALA A 85 13.28 38.30 15.95
CA ALA A 85 12.35 37.20 15.94
C ALA A 85 11.79 37.11 14.52
N GLU A 86 12.16 36.06 13.80
CA GLU A 86 11.45 35.64 12.59
C GLU A 86 9.97 35.57 12.96
N GLU A 87 9.13 36.35 12.28
CA GLU A 87 7.70 36.44 12.61
C GLU A 87 7.08 35.05 12.48
N ALA A 88 6.82 34.42 13.62
CA ALA A 88 6.20 33.11 13.64
C ALA A 88 4.87 33.18 12.88
N PRO A 89 4.58 32.22 11.99
CA PRO A 89 3.37 32.24 11.16
C PRO A 89 2.14 32.43 12.04
N ALA A 90 1.30 33.38 11.65
CA ALA A 90 0.14 33.78 12.45
C ALA A 90 -1.06 32.85 12.19
N ASN A 91 -1.10 32.23 11.02
CA ASN A 91 -2.23 31.43 10.55
C ASN A 91 -1.79 30.19 9.75
N VAL A 92 -2.73 29.28 9.54
CA VAL A 92 -2.54 28.01 8.82
C VAL A 92 -2.08 28.24 7.37
N GLY A 93 -2.57 29.29 6.71
CA GLY A 93 -2.17 29.66 5.36
C GLY A 93 -0.68 29.94 5.27
N ASP A 94 -0.17 30.86 6.10
CA ASP A 94 1.25 31.23 6.14
C ASP A 94 2.14 30.03 6.49
N MET A 95 1.69 29.16 7.39
CA MET A 95 2.43 27.96 7.80
C MET A 95 2.66 26.99 6.63
N LEU A 96 1.65 26.83 5.77
CA LEU A 96 1.71 25.91 4.63
C LEU A 96 2.40 26.48 3.39
N GLU A 97 2.85 27.73 3.44
CA GLU A 97 3.75 28.31 2.45
C GLU A 97 5.22 27.95 2.74
N SER A 98 5.54 27.54 3.97
CA SER A 98 6.90 27.12 4.35
C SER A 98 7.21 25.69 3.89
N GLU A 99 8.08 25.56 2.87
CA GLU A 99 8.59 24.25 2.44
C GLU A 99 9.34 23.51 3.56
N GLU A 100 10.04 24.25 4.43
CA GLU A 100 10.74 23.67 5.58
C GLU A 100 9.75 23.04 6.57
N PHE A 101 8.62 23.71 6.84
CA PHE A 101 7.58 23.16 7.69
C PHE A 101 6.98 21.88 7.09
N ILE A 102 6.66 21.90 5.79
CA ILE A 102 6.11 20.74 5.08
C ILE A 102 7.07 19.55 5.17
N ARG A 103 8.37 19.76 4.89
CA ARG A 103 9.36 18.68 4.92
C ARG A 103 9.67 18.20 6.33
N SER A 104 9.84 19.10 7.29
CA SER A 104 10.31 18.74 8.64
C SER A 104 9.21 18.33 9.61
N LYS A 105 8.03 18.96 9.53
CA LYS A 105 6.91 18.73 10.45
C LYS A 105 5.83 17.85 9.83
N LEU A 106 5.46 18.07 8.58
CA LEU A 106 4.48 17.19 7.91
C LEU A 106 5.12 15.93 7.35
N LYS A 107 6.46 15.90 7.22
CA LYS A 107 7.23 14.77 6.70
C LYS A 107 6.83 14.38 5.28
N ILE A 108 6.47 15.38 4.47
CA ILE A 108 6.13 15.21 3.05
C ILE A 108 7.31 15.74 2.25
N ALA A 109 8.18 14.85 1.75
CA ALA A 109 9.40 15.24 1.06
C ALA A 109 9.33 15.07 -0.47
N SER A 110 8.70 14.00 -0.94
CA SER A 110 8.75 13.53 -2.33
C SER A 110 7.46 13.77 -3.14
N ALA A 111 6.38 14.25 -2.49
CA ALA A 111 5.08 14.45 -3.12
C ALA A 111 4.95 15.80 -3.83
N THR A 112 4.21 15.84 -4.94
CA THR A 112 3.97 17.07 -5.72
C THR A 112 2.89 17.90 -5.06
N ASN A 113 3.18 19.17 -4.75
CA ASN A 113 2.20 20.07 -4.15
C ASN A 113 1.10 20.42 -5.17
N LEU A 114 -0.16 20.06 -4.87
CA LEU A 114 -1.35 20.41 -5.66
C LEU A 114 -2.09 21.64 -5.13
N GLY A 115 -1.70 22.14 -3.96
CA GLY A 115 -2.31 23.29 -3.31
C GLY A 115 -3.63 22.98 -2.60
N TRP A 116 -4.45 24.01 -2.41
CA TRP A 116 -5.71 23.91 -1.68
C TRP A 116 -6.80 23.26 -2.52
N GLN A 117 -7.46 22.26 -1.96
CA GLN A 117 -8.61 21.59 -2.56
C GLN A 117 -9.77 21.61 -1.58
N ALA A 118 -10.98 21.83 -2.08
CA ALA A 118 -12.20 21.78 -1.31
C ALA A 118 -13.19 20.84 -1.99
N THR A 119 -13.58 19.78 -1.29
CA THR A 119 -14.59 18.84 -1.74
C THR A 119 -15.80 18.96 -0.83
N TRP A 120 -16.99 19.07 -1.42
CA TRP A 120 -18.21 19.08 -0.63
C TRP A 120 -18.39 17.72 0.07
N TRP A 121 -18.55 17.74 1.39
CA TRP A 121 -18.59 16.55 2.25
C TRP A 121 -19.98 16.41 2.90
N GLY A 122 -21.03 16.54 2.10
CA GLY A 122 -22.41 16.37 2.55
C GLY A 122 -23.21 15.53 1.57
N GLU A 123 -23.97 14.56 2.07
CA GLU A 123 -25.02 13.93 1.25
C GLU A 123 -26.20 14.89 1.15
N THR A 124 -26.68 15.24 -0.05
CA THR A 124 -28.06 15.78 -0.22
C THR A 124 -28.54 16.18 -1.62
N GLN A 125 -29.87 16.43 -1.66
CA GLN A 125 -30.64 17.36 -2.50
C GLN A 125 -31.23 18.58 -1.70
N TYR A 126 -30.68 19.08 -0.58
CA TYR A 126 -29.93 20.38 -0.51
C TYR A 126 -28.78 20.53 0.54
N GLY A 127 -28.79 19.73 1.62
CA GLY A 127 -28.03 19.78 2.88
C GLY A 127 -26.48 19.82 2.90
N PRO A 128 -25.85 19.22 3.94
CA PRO A 128 -25.15 19.97 4.96
C PRO A 128 -23.95 20.78 4.41
N SER A 129 -23.74 21.98 4.97
CA SER A 129 -22.77 23.01 4.56
C SER A 129 -21.30 22.65 4.86
N TYR A 130 -21.00 21.34 4.91
CA TYR A 130 -19.67 20.83 5.23
C TYR A 130 -18.80 20.70 3.99
N PHE A 131 -17.57 21.16 4.12
CA PHE A 131 -16.51 20.97 3.15
C PHE A 131 -15.37 20.19 3.79
N LEU A 132 -14.86 19.21 3.04
CA LEU A 132 -13.53 18.67 3.23
C LEU A 132 -12.55 19.63 2.56
N VAL A 133 -11.80 20.39 3.36
CA VAL A 133 -10.72 21.22 2.85
C VAL A 133 -9.40 20.49 3.09
N ARG A 134 -8.56 20.38 2.07
CA ARG A 134 -7.25 19.72 2.15
C ARG A 134 -6.19 20.61 1.53
N PHE A 135 -5.01 20.65 2.13
CA PHE A 135 -3.81 21.09 1.43
C PHE A 135 -3.15 19.85 0.83
N ALA A 136 -3.30 19.67 -0.47
CA ALA A 136 -3.13 18.40 -1.15
C ALA A 136 -1.72 18.23 -1.71
N PHE A 137 -1.15 17.05 -1.48
CA PHE A 137 0.08 16.59 -2.09
C PHE A 137 -0.18 15.29 -2.85
N GLN A 138 0.33 15.20 -4.07
CA GLN A 138 0.23 14.01 -4.91
C GLN A 138 1.46 13.12 -4.71
N ASP A 139 1.26 11.94 -4.12
CA ASP A 139 2.22 10.84 -4.12
C ASP A 139 1.75 9.79 -5.13
N GLU A 140 2.32 9.87 -6.34
CA GLU A 140 1.95 9.05 -7.50
C GLU A 140 0.47 9.20 -7.87
N ASN A 141 -0.38 8.22 -7.55
CA ASN A 141 -1.83 8.28 -7.80
C ASN A 141 -2.65 8.68 -6.58
N ILE A 142 -2.01 8.85 -5.42
CA ILE A 142 -2.69 9.08 -4.16
C ILE A 142 -2.50 10.52 -3.72
N THR A 143 -3.60 11.16 -3.33
CA THR A 143 -3.58 12.49 -2.74
C THR A 143 -3.60 12.38 -1.22
N VAL A 144 -2.60 12.97 -0.56
CA VAL A 144 -2.46 13.03 0.90
C VAL A 144 -2.35 14.47 1.38
N GLY A 145 -2.41 14.69 2.69
CA GLY A 145 -2.10 15.98 3.30
C GLY A 145 -3.01 16.36 4.47
N PRO A 146 -2.73 17.49 5.13
CA PRO A 146 -3.57 17.97 6.22
C PRO A 146 -4.97 18.30 5.71
N ALA A 147 -5.98 17.86 6.46
CA ALA A 147 -7.38 17.96 6.09
C ALA A 147 -8.26 18.48 7.23
N TRP A 148 -9.26 19.28 6.86
CA TRP A 148 -10.20 19.94 7.76
C TRP A 148 -11.64 19.70 7.36
N LEU A 149 -12.49 19.60 8.36
CA LEU A 149 -13.94 19.69 8.24
C LEU A 149 -14.36 21.13 8.48
N VAL A 150 -14.95 21.76 7.46
CA VAL A 150 -15.41 23.15 7.54
C VAL A 150 -16.92 23.20 7.42
N ASP A 151 -17.59 23.67 8.45
CA ASP A 151 -19.00 24.08 8.35
C ASP A 151 -19.07 25.54 7.93
N ILE A 152 -19.44 25.78 6.67
CA ILE A 152 -19.53 27.14 6.13
C ILE A 152 -20.61 27.96 6.84
N ARG A 153 -21.67 27.33 7.32
CA ARG A 153 -22.79 28.04 7.95
C ARG A 153 -22.44 28.57 9.33
N SER A 154 -21.77 27.75 10.15
CA SER A 154 -21.31 28.15 11.48
C SER A 154 -19.91 28.75 11.49
N GLN A 155 -19.22 28.76 10.34
CA GLN A 155 -17.81 29.14 10.19
C GLN A 155 -16.86 28.32 11.07
N LYS A 156 -17.27 27.11 11.44
CA LYS A 156 -16.49 26.23 12.30
C LYS A 156 -15.52 25.42 11.46
N VAL A 157 -14.23 25.47 11.82
CA VAL A 157 -13.17 24.63 11.24
C VAL A 157 -12.74 23.62 12.29
N ILE A 158 -12.63 22.35 11.90
CA ILE A 158 -12.20 21.26 12.77
C ILE A 158 -11.09 20.48 12.05
N PRO A 159 -9.91 20.27 12.65
CA PRO A 159 -8.89 19.42 12.07
C PRO A 159 -9.42 17.99 12.01
N LYS A 160 -9.42 17.42 10.81
CA LYS A 160 -9.92 16.06 10.56
C LYS A 160 -8.85 15.02 10.93
N ASN A 161 -7.63 15.24 10.45
CA ASN A 161 -6.50 14.32 10.60
C ASN A 161 -5.36 14.91 11.43
N VAL A 162 -4.40 14.06 11.80
CA VAL A 162 -3.25 14.41 12.63
C VAL A 162 -2.36 15.45 11.98
N LEU A 163 -2.23 15.43 10.65
CA LEU A 163 -1.45 16.45 9.94
C LEU A 163 -2.10 17.83 10.08
N ALA A 164 -3.43 17.94 9.99
CA ALA A 164 -4.11 19.21 10.26
C ALA A 164 -3.93 19.68 11.72
N GLN A 165 -3.93 18.75 12.68
CA GLN A 165 -3.62 19.07 14.08
C GLN A 165 -2.19 19.60 14.24
N VAL A 166 -1.21 19.02 13.53
CA VAL A 166 0.18 19.50 13.52
C VAL A 166 0.30 20.89 12.89
N VAL A 167 -0.50 21.21 11.87
CA VAL A 167 -0.50 22.55 11.28
C VAL A 167 -1.11 23.58 12.25
N GLU A 168 -2.21 23.24 12.93
CA GLU A 168 -2.89 24.12 13.88
C GLU A 168 -2.12 24.28 15.20
N ASP A 169 -1.49 23.23 15.70
CA ASP A 169 -0.65 23.23 16.91
C ASP A 169 0.60 22.36 16.68
N PRO A 170 1.69 22.93 16.14
CA PRO A 170 2.91 22.18 15.85
C PRO A 170 3.61 21.59 17.08
N GLN A 171 3.33 22.09 18.29
CA GLN A 171 3.96 21.59 19.51
C GLN A 171 3.20 20.40 20.09
N GLN A 172 1.87 20.46 20.11
CA GLN A 172 1.04 19.36 20.64
C GLN A 172 0.70 18.33 19.57
N GLY A 173 0.47 18.73 18.33
CA GLY A 173 0.08 17.84 17.24
C GLY A 173 1.11 16.75 16.96
N VAL A 174 2.41 17.07 17.09
CA VAL A 174 3.50 16.08 16.94
C VAL A 174 3.57 15.06 18.08
N ASN A 175 2.93 15.34 19.21
CA ASN A 175 2.82 14.40 20.33
C ASN A 175 1.57 13.52 20.23
N SER A 176 0.76 13.68 19.19
CA SER A 176 -0.39 12.81 18.93
C SER A 176 0.06 11.36 18.80
N ASP A 177 -0.71 10.44 19.37
CA ASP A 177 -0.48 8.99 19.28
C ASP A 177 -0.51 8.49 17.82
N TYR A 178 -1.02 9.28 16.88
CA TYR A 178 -1.16 8.93 15.46
C TYR A 178 -0.15 9.66 14.56
N TYR A 179 0.65 10.58 15.11
CA TYR A 179 1.67 11.27 14.33
C TYR A 179 2.85 10.34 14.01
N ASP A 180 3.36 10.43 12.78
CA ASP A 180 4.53 9.67 12.34
C ASP A 180 4.38 8.15 12.52
N LYS A 181 3.16 7.64 12.31
CA LYS A 181 2.84 6.21 12.46
C LYS A 181 2.93 5.39 11.18
N ALA A 182 3.43 5.95 10.08
CA ALA A 182 3.41 5.27 8.77
C ALA A 182 4.06 3.88 8.82
N GLN A 183 5.26 3.74 9.40
CA GLN A 183 5.92 2.43 9.52
C GLN A 183 5.16 1.47 10.44
N GLN A 184 4.60 1.95 11.55
CA GLN A 184 3.84 1.12 12.49
C GLN A 184 2.52 0.65 11.88
N VAL A 185 1.86 1.51 11.09
CA VAL A 185 0.66 1.16 10.31
C VAL A 185 1.02 0.12 9.27
N VAL A 186 2.06 0.33 8.46
CA VAL A 186 2.51 -0.66 7.46
C VAL A 186 2.84 -1.98 8.13
N SER A 187 3.66 -1.99 9.18
CA SER A 187 3.99 -3.20 9.96
C SER A 187 2.74 -3.91 10.50
N ALA A 188 1.76 -3.18 11.04
CA ALA A 188 0.54 -3.79 11.56
C ALA A 188 -0.34 -4.39 10.45
N ILE A 189 -0.47 -3.68 9.32
CA ILE A 189 -1.21 -4.12 8.14
C ILE A 189 -0.54 -5.37 7.54
N THR A 190 0.77 -5.31 7.32
CA THR A 190 1.53 -6.38 6.67
C THR A 190 1.63 -7.63 7.52
N ASN A 191 1.54 -7.50 8.85
CA ASN A 191 1.47 -8.60 9.81
C ASN A 191 0.06 -9.17 10.02
N HIS A 192 -0.98 -8.64 9.36
CA HIS A 192 -2.32 -9.22 9.37
C HIS A 192 -2.26 -10.69 8.95
N ARG A 193 -2.95 -11.58 9.69
CA ARG A 193 -2.84 -13.03 9.52
C ARG A 193 -4.12 -13.62 8.95
N PHE A 194 -3.98 -14.40 7.89
CA PHE A 194 -5.03 -15.24 7.34
C PHE A 194 -5.15 -16.55 8.14
N GLU A 195 -6.16 -17.37 7.83
CA GLU A 195 -6.34 -18.68 8.46
C GLU A 195 -5.13 -19.60 8.26
N SER A 196 -4.46 -19.49 7.11
CA SER A 196 -3.20 -20.15 6.77
C SER A 196 -1.99 -19.67 7.59
N LYS A 197 -2.18 -18.71 8.50
CA LYS A 197 -1.11 -18.02 9.25
C LYS A 197 -0.17 -17.16 8.38
N MET A 198 -0.35 -17.19 7.06
CA MET A 198 0.34 -16.28 6.15
C MET A 198 0.03 -14.85 6.52
N ASN A 199 1.03 -13.98 6.39
CA ASN A 199 0.84 -12.56 6.58
C ASN A 199 0.50 -11.85 5.26
N LEU A 200 -0.10 -10.68 5.34
CA LEU A 200 -0.42 -9.88 4.15
C LEU A 200 0.83 -9.54 3.32
N ALA A 201 1.99 -9.33 3.93
CA ALA A 201 3.23 -9.15 3.18
C ALA A 201 3.60 -10.37 2.30
N GLY A 202 3.42 -11.58 2.82
CA GLY A 202 3.57 -12.82 2.06
C GLY A 202 2.56 -12.88 0.92
N ALA A 203 1.28 -12.61 1.20
CA ALA A 203 0.23 -12.58 0.19
C ALA A 203 0.53 -11.56 -0.94
N LEU A 204 1.03 -10.38 -0.59
CA LEU A 204 1.49 -9.37 -1.55
C LEU A 204 2.59 -9.92 -2.44
N LEU A 205 3.62 -10.54 -1.87
CA LEU A 205 4.69 -11.12 -2.68
C LEU A 205 4.20 -12.21 -3.62
N LEU A 206 3.35 -13.11 -3.13
CA LEU A 206 2.76 -14.16 -3.96
C LEU A 206 1.91 -13.58 -5.09
N TYR A 207 1.12 -12.54 -4.80
CA TYR A 207 0.34 -11.84 -5.82
C TYR A 207 1.22 -11.32 -6.97
N PHE A 208 2.39 -10.74 -6.67
CA PHE A 208 3.31 -10.25 -7.71
C PHE A 208 4.19 -11.33 -8.35
N GLU A 209 4.35 -12.46 -7.69
CA GLU A 209 5.16 -13.57 -8.19
C GLU A 209 4.36 -14.48 -9.13
N GLN A 210 3.09 -14.74 -8.83
CA GLN A 210 2.20 -15.60 -9.61
C GLN A 210 1.67 -14.96 -10.89
N ARG A 211 2.16 -13.77 -11.26
CA ARG A 211 1.69 -13.07 -12.46
C ARG A 211 2.38 -13.63 -13.69
N ASP A 212 1.58 -14.20 -14.60
CA ASP A 212 2.02 -14.85 -15.83
C ASP A 212 2.80 -13.92 -16.79
N GLU A 213 2.56 -12.61 -16.71
CA GLU A 213 3.24 -11.60 -17.53
C GLU A 213 3.81 -10.49 -16.64
N VAL A 214 5.07 -10.65 -16.23
CA VAL A 214 5.81 -9.55 -15.62
C VAL A 214 6.55 -8.81 -16.73
N ALA A 215 6.04 -7.64 -17.11
CA ALA A 215 6.81 -6.71 -17.95
C ALA A 215 8.02 -6.19 -17.17
N GLU A 216 9.15 -5.92 -17.85
CA GLU A 216 10.34 -5.32 -17.19
C GLU A 216 10.03 -3.97 -16.49
N SER A 217 8.96 -3.29 -16.89
CA SER A 217 8.51 -2.03 -16.29
C SER A 217 7.64 -2.19 -15.05
N ASP A 218 7.22 -3.41 -14.69
CA ASP A 218 6.41 -3.65 -13.50
C ASP A 218 7.25 -3.41 -12.24
N THR A 219 6.85 -2.44 -11.43
CA THR A 219 7.59 -2.08 -10.21
C THR A 219 6.65 -1.76 -9.07
N ILE A 220 6.87 -2.38 -7.91
CA ILE A 220 6.17 -1.98 -6.68
C ILE A 220 6.68 -0.62 -6.26
N LEU A 221 5.80 0.34 -6.02
CA LEU A 221 6.16 1.69 -5.59
C LEU A 221 6.25 1.78 -4.06
N GLY A 222 5.49 0.95 -3.33
CA GLY A 222 5.49 0.87 -1.86
C GLY A 222 4.17 1.38 -1.25
N TRP A 223 4.17 1.63 0.06
CA TRP A 223 2.98 2.09 0.79
C TRP A 223 2.91 3.60 0.95
N THR A 224 1.73 4.17 0.73
CA THR A 224 1.39 5.54 1.13
C THR A 224 0.32 5.48 2.21
N ILE A 225 0.57 6.14 3.35
CA ILE A 225 -0.33 6.12 4.51
C ILE A 225 -0.91 7.51 4.73
N ASP A 226 -2.23 7.62 4.66
CA ASP A 226 -2.98 8.85 4.96
C ASP A 226 -3.78 8.65 6.25
N HIS A 227 -3.54 9.48 7.26
CA HIS A 227 -4.37 9.46 8.46
C HIS A 227 -5.73 10.11 8.17
N ASP A 228 -6.81 9.42 8.50
CA ASP A 228 -8.16 9.90 8.22
C ASP A 228 -8.75 10.67 9.40
N ARG A 229 -9.19 9.96 10.45
CA ARG A 229 -9.74 10.53 11.67
C ARG A 229 -9.63 9.53 12.83
N GLY A 230 -9.29 10.03 14.02
CA GLY A 230 -9.20 9.19 15.22
C GLY A 230 -8.13 8.12 15.04
N ASN A 231 -8.52 6.85 15.20
CA ASN A 231 -7.68 5.68 15.02
C ASN A 231 -7.65 5.14 13.57
N LEU A 232 -8.32 5.80 12.61
CA LEU A 232 -8.44 5.31 11.23
C LEU A 232 -7.34 5.84 10.33
N PHE A 233 -6.77 4.93 9.54
CA PHE A 233 -5.81 5.21 8.49
C PHE A 233 -6.29 4.62 7.17
N LYS A 234 -6.02 5.34 6.09
CA LYS A 234 -6.09 4.81 4.73
C LYS A 234 -4.70 4.41 4.29
N ALA A 235 -4.56 3.17 3.85
CA ALA A 235 -3.30 2.63 3.40
C ALA A 235 -3.39 2.25 1.93
N TYR A 236 -2.46 2.76 1.14
CA TYR A 236 -2.42 2.58 -0.29
C TYR A 236 -1.15 1.83 -0.67
N PHE A 237 -1.27 0.60 -1.11
CA PHE A 237 -0.14 -0.13 -1.68
C PHE A 237 -0.08 0.14 -3.18
N GLN A 238 0.97 0.83 -3.64
CA GLN A 238 1.08 1.32 -5.01
C GLN A 238 2.08 0.51 -5.84
N TRP A 239 1.80 0.35 -7.14
CA TRP A 239 2.75 -0.21 -8.12
C TRP A 239 2.49 0.35 -9.53
N VAL A 240 3.47 0.17 -10.42
CA VAL A 240 3.33 0.37 -11.86
C VAL A 240 3.18 -0.99 -12.51
N GLU A 241 2.19 -1.11 -13.39
CA GLU A 241 1.91 -2.28 -14.19
C GLU A 241 1.64 -1.83 -15.62
N ASN A 242 2.36 -2.40 -16.60
CA ASN A 242 2.18 -2.02 -18.00
C ASN A 242 2.29 -0.49 -18.25
N ASN A 243 3.19 0.19 -17.50
CA ASN A 243 3.35 1.65 -17.46
C ASN A 243 2.13 2.44 -16.91
N GLU A 244 1.12 1.75 -16.40
CA GLU A 244 0.00 2.36 -15.70
C GLU A 244 0.20 2.24 -14.19
N ARG A 245 0.00 3.36 -13.49
CA ARG A 245 0.04 3.38 -12.03
C ARG A 245 -1.27 2.82 -11.48
N THR A 246 -1.17 1.95 -10.49
CA THR A 246 -2.31 1.31 -9.83
C THR A 246 -2.04 1.16 -8.34
N TYR A 247 -3.09 0.88 -7.57
CA TYR A 247 -2.99 0.73 -6.12
C TYR A 247 -4.06 -0.19 -5.54
N ALA A 248 -3.75 -0.78 -4.39
CA ALA A 248 -4.69 -1.43 -3.50
C ALA A 248 -4.97 -0.51 -2.30
N GLU A 249 -6.24 -0.23 -2.04
CA GLU A 249 -6.67 0.61 -0.92
C GLU A 249 -7.23 -0.24 0.21
N PHE A 250 -6.75 0.05 1.43
CA PHE A 250 -7.18 -0.56 2.66
C PHE A 250 -7.59 0.50 3.67
N ASP A 251 -8.71 0.27 4.36
CA ASP A 251 -9.06 0.97 5.58
C ASP A 251 -8.46 0.18 6.76
N PHE A 252 -7.72 0.87 7.62
CA PHE A 252 -7.06 0.29 8.77
C PHE A 252 -7.46 1.02 10.06
N ASP A 253 -8.00 0.27 11.01
CA ASP A 253 -8.21 0.72 12.37
C ASP A 253 -6.98 0.37 13.21
N PHE A 254 -6.22 1.39 13.62
CA PHE A 254 -4.95 1.23 14.32
C PHE A 254 -5.09 0.60 15.71
N ASP A 255 -6.14 0.98 16.44
CA ASP A 255 -6.36 0.53 17.82
C ASP A 255 -6.94 -0.88 17.85
N ALA A 256 -7.92 -1.15 17.00
CA ALA A 256 -8.54 -2.47 16.87
C ALA A 256 -7.67 -3.45 16.06
N LYS A 257 -6.64 -2.94 15.36
CA LYS A 257 -5.82 -3.70 14.40
C LYS A 257 -6.67 -4.40 13.34
N ALA A 258 -7.74 -3.75 12.92
CA ALA A 258 -8.68 -4.28 11.95
C ALA A 258 -8.37 -3.75 10.55
N LEU A 259 -8.32 -4.65 9.57
CA LEU A 259 -8.02 -4.34 8.19
C LEU A 259 -9.23 -4.64 7.30
N LYS A 260 -9.54 -3.74 6.37
CA LYS A 260 -10.60 -3.93 5.39
C LYS A 260 -10.12 -3.52 4.01
N SER A 261 -10.31 -4.39 3.01
CA SER A 261 -10.10 -4.05 1.61
C SER A 261 -11.19 -3.10 1.09
N VAL A 262 -10.80 -2.05 0.38
CA VAL A 262 -11.73 -1.03 -0.16
C VAL A 262 -12.00 -1.24 -1.65
N ASN A 263 -10.96 -1.53 -2.44
CA ASN A 263 -11.06 -1.70 -3.88
C ASN A 263 -10.81 -3.15 -4.34
N LEU A 264 -11.04 -3.41 -5.63
CA LEU A 264 -10.89 -4.75 -6.22
C LEU A 264 -9.46 -5.29 -6.10
N GLN A 265 -8.45 -4.42 -6.29
CA GLN A 265 -7.04 -4.75 -6.16
C GLN A 265 -6.72 -5.26 -4.74
N ALA A 266 -7.17 -4.54 -3.72
CA ALA A 266 -7.00 -4.95 -2.33
C ALA A 266 -7.71 -6.29 -2.04
N ALA A 267 -8.93 -6.47 -2.56
CA ALA A 267 -9.67 -7.72 -2.40
C ALA A 267 -8.95 -8.91 -3.08
N GLN A 268 -8.34 -8.71 -4.25
CA GLN A 268 -7.58 -9.75 -4.93
C GLN A 268 -6.33 -10.16 -4.15
N ILE A 269 -5.61 -9.21 -3.56
CA ILE A 269 -4.45 -9.50 -2.70
C ILE A 269 -4.88 -10.28 -1.46
N MET A 270 -5.98 -9.86 -0.80
CA MET A 270 -6.51 -10.57 0.37
C MET A 270 -6.89 -12.01 0.01
N ARG A 271 -7.50 -12.21 -1.17
CA ARG A 271 -7.87 -13.53 -1.68
C ARG A 271 -6.66 -14.46 -1.86
N VAL A 272 -5.51 -13.97 -2.33
CA VAL A 272 -4.27 -14.76 -2.37
C VAL A 272 -3.89 -15.28 -0.98
N GLY A 273 -4.13 -14.47 0.06
CA GLY A 273 -3.96 -14.87 1.45
C GLY A 273 -4.94 -15.94 1.93
N GLU A 274 -6.22 -15.74 1.62
CA GLU A 274 -7.34 -16.60 2.03
C GLU A 274 -7.33 -17.97 1.32
N GLU A 275 -6.92 -18.01 0.05
CA GLU A 275 -6.85 -19.24 -0.76
C GLU A 275 -5.57 -20.04 -0.54
N PHE A 276 -4.60 -19.52 0.22
CA PHE A 276 -3.33 -20.21 0.47
C PHE A 276 -3.53 -21.39 1.44
N GLU A 277 -3.33 -22.62 0.97
CA GLU A 277 -3.66 -23.82 1.75
C GLU A 277 -2.59 -24.23 2.77
N VAL A 278 -1.33 -23.82 2.57
CA VAL A 278 -0.22 -24.26 3.41
C VAL A 278 -0.17 -23.44 4.70
N ASP A 279 -0.30 -24.11 5.85
CA ASP A 279 -0.42 -23.45 7.16
C ASP A 279 0.91 -23.31 7.93
N SER A 280 2.01 -23.77 7.32
CA SER A 280 3.36 -23.73 7.88
C SER A 280 4.37 -23.26 6.85
N ARG A 281 5.03 -22.13 7.12
CA ARG A 281 6.11 -21.63 6.26
C ARG A 281 7.40 -22.42 6.44
N VAL A 282 8.20 -22.51 5.39
CA VAL A 282 9.59 -22.96 5.47
C VAL A 282 10.43 -21.96 6.26
N SER A 283 11.47 -22.41 6.96
CA SER A 283 12.40 -21.49 7.62
C SER A 283 13.73 -21.37 6.87
N ILE A 284 14.08 -20.12 6.57
CA ILE A 284 15.37 -19.75 5.97
C ILE A 284 16.39 -19.35 7.03
N MET A 285 15.99 -19.26 8.30
CA MET A 285 16.88 -18.90 9.39
C MET A 285 17.99 -19.95 9.56
N PRO A 286 19.27 -19.54 9.67
CA PRO A 286 20.33 -20.46 10.01
C PRO A 286 20.04 -21.13 11.36
N GLY A 287 20.15 -22.46 11.46
CA GLY A 287 19.91 -23.17 12.72
C GLY A 287 20.90 -22.82 13.86
N THR A 288 21.99 -22.12 13.53
CA THR A 288 22.97 -21.59 14.49
C THR A 288 22.71 -20.13 14.88
N TYR A 289 21.61 -19.51 14.40
CA TYR A 289 21.22 -18.15 14.72
C TYR A 289 19.96 -18.14 15.58
N ASN A 290 20.01 -17.45 16.71
CA ASN A 290 18.87 -17.26 17.61
C ASN A 290 18.46 -15.78 17.63
N PRO A 291 17.40 -15.38 16.91
CA PRO A 291 16.94 -13.98 16.90
C PRO A 291 16.38 -13.52 18.24
N SER A 292 15.89 -14.45 19.08
CA SER A 292 15.29 -14.15 20.39
C SER A 292 16.32 -13.85 21.48
N GLU A 293 17.61 -14.07 21.22
CA GLU A 293 18.67 -13.74 22.18
C GLU A 293 18.80 -12.20 22.32
N PRO A 294 18.64 -11.64 23.55
CA PRO A 294 18.66 -10.19 23.76
C PRO A 294 20.00 -9.54 23.42
N ARG A 295 21.11 -10.27 23.63
CA ARG A 295 22.45 -9.76 23.33
C ARG A 295 22.82 -10.13 21.90
N ALA A 296 22.87 -9.15 21.00
CA ALA A 296 23.26 -9.36 19.59
C ALA A 296 24.55 -10.19 19.44
N ALA A 297 25.55 -10.00 20.30
CA ALA A 297 26.81 -10.73 20.30
C ALA A 297 26.69 -12.25 20.61
N ASN A 298 25.56 -12.69 21.17
CA ASN A 298 25.29 -14.08 21.53
C ASN A 298 24.30 -14.76 20.56
N ARG A 299 23.77 -14.05 19.56
CA ARG A 299 22.77 -14.61 18.62
C ARG A 299 23.32 -15.77 17.80
N TRP A 300 24.61 -15.74 17.45
CA TRP A 300 25.30 -16.88 16.87
C TRP A 300 25.68 -17.91 17.95
N THR A 301 25.41 -19.19 17.69
CA THR A 301 25.65 -20.30 18.60
C THR A 301 26.66 -21.32 18.03
N GLY A 302 27.15 -22.21 18.90
CA GLY A 302 28.04 -23.31 18.52
C GLY A 302 29.30 -22.87 17.76
N ALA A 303 29.66 -23.63 16.72
CA ALA A 303 30.83 -23.33 15.88
C ALA A 303 30.67 -22.03 15.08
N ALA A 304 29.45 -21.63 14.72
CA ALA A 304 29.20 -20.39 13.99
C ALA A 304 29.60 -19.17 14.82
N ARG A 305 29.34 -19.18 16.13
CA ARG A 305 29.81 -18.13 17.05
C ARG A 305 31.31 -17.93 16.99
N GLN A 306 32.07 -19.02 17.02
CA GLN A 306 33.53 -18.99 16.99
C GLN A 306 34.04 -18.47 15.64
N GLN A 307 33.40 -18.85 14.53
CA GLN A 307 33.74 -18.34 13.20
C GLN A 307 33.46 -16.84 13.08
N CYS A 308 32.29 -16.38 13.55
CA CYS A 308 31.90 -14.98 13.51
C CYS A 308 32.75 -14.06 14.42
N GLN A 309 33.51 -14.63 15.36
CA GLN A 309 34.50 -13.87 16.15
C GLN A 309 35.83 -13.69 15.42
N ARG A 310 36.11 -14.47 14.37
CA ARG A 310 37.36 -14.34 13.59
C ARG A 310 37.30 -13.06 12.74
N PRO A 311 38.38 -12.26 12.68
CA PRO A 311 38.39 -11.01 11.93
C PRO A 311 37.89 -11.14 10.49
N GLN A 312 38.31 -12.21 9.79
CA GLN A 312 37.93 -12.49 8.40
C GLN A 312 36.43 -12.73 8.15
N HIS A 313 35.64 -13.10 9.16
CA HIS A 313 34.20 -13.38 9.02
C HIS A 313 33.32 -12.43 9.84
N ARG A 314 33.93 -11.59 10.68
CA ARG A 314 33.23 -10.75 11.65
C ARG A 314 32.21 -9.84 10.98
N ASP A 315 32.64 -9.14 9.93
CA ASP A 315 31.80 -8.16 9.24
C ASP A 315 30.70 -8.83 8.42
N GLY A 316 31.02 -9.95 7.75
CA GLY A 316 30.04 -10.79 7.07
C GLY A 316 28.95 -11.33 8.01
N CYS A 317 29.33 -11.84 9.19
CA CYS A 317 28.37 -12.28 10.20
C CYS A 317 27.55 -11.12 10.77
N LYS A 318 28.16 -9.94 10.98
CA LYS A 318 27.45 -8.75 11.46
C LYS A 318 26.39 -8.30 10.45
N ALA A 319 26.76 -8.24 9.17
CA ALA A 319 25.85 -7.89 8.08
C ALA A 319 24.68 -8.88 7.97
N LEU A 320 24.98 -10.18 7.99
CA LEU A 320 23.95 -11.21 7.96
C LEU A 320 23.03 -11.11 9.19
N SER A 321 23.57 -10.86 10.39
CA SER A 321 22.73 -10.67 11.60
C SER A 321 21.78 -9.49 11.44
N MET A 322 22.27 -8.35 10.94
CA MET A 322 21.44 -7.16 10.70
C MET A 322 20.28 -7.44 9.75
N LEU A 323 20.51 -8.24 8.70
CA LEU A 323 19.44 -8.68 7.79
C LEU A 323 18.46 -9.64 8.48
N LEU A 324 18.98 -10.67 9.17
CA LEU A 324 18.15 -11.68 9.86
C LEU A 324 17.33 -11.11 11.02
N ASP A 325 17.75 -9.98 11.59
CA ASP A 325 17.01 -9.27 12.62
C ASP A 325 15.75 -8.55 12.08
N GLN A 326 15.64 -8.40 10.76
CA GLN A 326 14.42 -7.89 10.11
C GLN A 326 13.37 -9.00 10.00
N SER A 327 12.80 -9.38 11.15
CA SER A 327 11.87 -10.53 11.24
C SER A 327 10.72 -10.48 10.23
N GLU A 328 10.11 -9.32 9.98
CA GLU A 328 9.05 -9.14 8.99
C GLU A 328 9.52 -9.41 7.56
N LEU A 329 10.73 -8.96 7.22
CA LEU A 329 11.34 -9.22 5.91
C LEU A 329 11.61 -10.71 5.72
N ILE A 330 12.24 -11.33 6.71
CA ILE A 330 12.59 -12.76 6.67
C ILE A 330 11.32 -13.61 6.57
N GLU A 331 10.32 -13.33 7.39
CA GLU A 331 9.06 -14.06 7.36
C GLU A 331 8.33 -13.92 6.00
N THR A 332 8.36 -12.73 5.42
CA THR A 332 7.77 -12.46 4.10
C THR A 332 8.45 -13.29 3.01
N LEU A 333 9.77 -13.41 3.05
CA LEU A 333 10.55 -14.26 2.14
C LEU A 333 10.30 -15.76 2.38
N GLU A 334 10.14 -16.16 3.63
CA GLU A 334 9.81 -17.54 4.01
C GLU A 334 8.48 -17.98 3.38
N TRP A 335 7.44 -17.13 3.37
CA TRP A 335 6.18 -17.42 2.68
C TRP A 335 6.34 -17.52 1.16
N LEU A 336 7.09 -16.62 0.53
CA LEU A 336 7.41 -16.70 -0.89
C LEU A 336 8.08 -18.03 -1.25
N LEU A 337 9.09 -18.43 -0.47
CA LEU A 337 9.82 -19.68 -0.70
C LEU A 337 8.98 -20.92 -0.38
N THR A 338 7.99 -20.80 0.51
CA THR A 338 7.02 -21.85 0.78
C THR A 338 6.15 -22.11 -0.44
N ALA A 339 5.65 -21.07 -1.11
CA ALA A 339 4.85 -21.24 -2.33
C ALA A 339 5.66 -21.78 -3.52
N ARG A 340 6.97 -21.51 -3.56
CA ARG A 340 7.89 -22.04 -4.59
C ARG A 340 8.32 -23.49 -4.35
N ALA A 341 8.29 -23.94 -3.11
CA ALA A 341 8.59 -25.32 -2.78
C ALA A 341 7.33 -26.17 -3.00
N ASN A 342 7.44 -27.32 -3.68
CA ASN A 342 6.30 -28.22 -3.80
C ASN A 342 5.89 -28.80 -2.44
N THR A 343 6.87 -29.02 -1.55
CA THR A 343 6.68 -29.52 -0.18
C THR A 343 7.70 -28.91 0.79
N ALA A 344 7.42 -28.96 2.10
CA ALA A 344 8.38 -28.56 3.13
C ALA A 344 9.62 -29.48 3.15
N GLU A 345 9.44 -30.76 2.83
CA GLU A 345 10.51 -31.75 2.72
C GLU A 345 11.51 -31.39 1.63
N ASP A 346 11.05 -30.89 0.48
CA ASP A 346 11.92 -30.46 -0.61
C ASP A 346 12.85 -29.31 -0.18
N PHE A 347 12.32 -28.39 0.65
CA PHE A 347 13.08 -27.28 1.18
C PHE A 347 14.15 -27.76 2.18
N GLU A 348 13.80 -28.69 3.07
CA GLU A 348 14.77 -29.29 4.00
C GLU A 348 15.86 -30.09 3.25
N ALA A 349 15.48 -30.85 2.22
CA ALA A 349 16.43 -31.55 1.36
C ALA A 349 17.40 -30.57 0.67
N CYS A 350 16.89 -29.41 0.21
CA CYS A 350 17.71 -28.35 -0.37
C CYS A 350 18.73 -27.78 0.64
N LYS A 351 18.34 -27.58 1.90
CA LYS A 351 19.25 -27.13 2.97
C LYS A 351 20.31 -28.18 3.30
N GLN A 352 19.90 -29.45 3.44
CA GLN A 352 20.82 -30.56 3.72
C GLN A 352 21.86 -30.75 2.60
N ALA A 353 21.44 -30.59 1.34
CA ALA A 353 22.32 -30.62 0.18
C ALA A 353 23.19 -29.35 0.02
N ARG A 354 23.06 -28.36 0.94
CA ARG A 354 23.71 -27.04 0.87
C ARG A 354 23.40 -26.28 -0.42
N LYS A 355 22.24 -26.52 -1.00
CA LYS A 355 21.73 -25.79 -2.16
C LYS A 355 20.84 -24.61 -1.75
N CYS A 356 20.34 -24.63 -0.51
CA CYS A 356 19.62 -23.53 0.13
C CYS A 356 20.44 -23.00 1.31
N HIS A 357 21.07 -21.84 1.16
CA HIS A 357 21.94 -21.29 2.20
C HIS A 357 22.16 -19.77 2.08
N TRP A 358 22.51 -19.17 3.22
CA TRP A 358 23.03 -17.82 3.28
C TRP A 358 24.52 -17.78 2.95
N SER A 359 24.96 -16.70 2.30
CA SER A 359 26.36 -16.43 2.01
C SER A 359 26.61 -14.92 2.09
N PRO A 360 27.20 -14.42 3.19
CA PRO A 360 27.71 -13.07 3.23
C PRO A 360 29.02 -12.98 2.42
N GLY A 361 29.12 -11.96 1.57
CA GLY A 361 30.32 -11.62 0.82
C GLY A 361 31.36 -10.91 1.68
N THR A 362 32.41 -10.45 1.01
CA THR A 362 33.43 -9.58 1.61
C THR A 362 32.92 -8.15 1.78
N GLU A 363 33.43 -7.47 2.80
CA GLU A 363 33.16 -6.05 3.00
C GLU A 363 33.95 -5.21 2.00
N GLU A 364 33.25 -4.32 1.30
CA GLU A 364 33.80 -3.36 0.36
C GLU A 364 33.20 -1.98 0.67
N ASN A 365 34.05 -1.03 1.07
CA ASN A 365 33.64 0.37 1.37
C ASN A 365 32.52 0.50 2.42
N GLY A 366 32.54 -0.33 3.45
CA GLY A 366 31.57 -0.39 4.55
C GLY A 366 30.28 -1.13 4.19
N ILE A 367 30.21 -1.75 3.01
CA ILE A 367 29.04 -2.46 2.49
C ILE A 367 29.39 -3.94 2.37
N VAL A 368 28.49 -4.81 2.85
CA VAL A 368 28.59 -6.26 2.67
C VAL A 368 27.41 -6.72 1.82
N ARG A 369 27.68 -7.42 0.72
CA ARG A 369 26.63 -8.09 -0.05
C ARG A 369 26.27 -9.42 0.59
N VAL A 370 24.99 -9.61 0.93
CA VAL A 370 24.47 -10.83 1.56
C VAL A 370 23.53 -11.53 0.59
N ASN A 371 23.81 -12.80 0.32
CA ASN A 371 23.03 -13.61 -0.62
C ASN A 371 22.29 -14.74 0.10
N TYR A 372 21.06 -15.01 -0.30
CA TYR A 372 20.37 -16.27 -0.04
C TYR A 372 20.23 -17.03 -1.36
N SER A 373 21.00 -18.10 -1.52
CA SER A 373 20.94 -18.96 -2.70
C SER A 373 20.01 -20.14 -2.42
N PHE A 374 19.16 -20.49 -3.38
CA PHE A 374 18.23 -21.62 -3.27
C PHE A 374 18.04 -22.33 -4.61
N ASN A 375 17.76 -23.63 -4.55
CA ASN A 375 17.46 -24.46 -5.72
C ASN A 375 16.27 -25.36 -5.38
N LEU A 376 15.06 -24.87 -5.68
CA LEU A 376 13.78 -25.51 -5.39
C LEU A 376 13.05 -25.93 -6.69
N GLY A 377 13.76 -25.97 -7.82
CA GLY A 377 13.21 -26.27 -9.15
C GLY A 377 14.32 -26.65 -10.12
N GLU A 378 14.18 -26.23 -11.39
CA GLU A 378 15.18 -26.58 -12.42
C GLU A 378 16.45 -25.72 -12.38
N SER A 379 16.40 -24.52 -11.79
CA SER A 379 17.52 -23.57 -11.78
C SER A 379 17.81 -23.02 -10.38
N ALA A 380 19.10 -22.76 -10.13
CA ALA A 380 19.54 -22.07 -8.93
C ALA A 380 19.20 -20.58 -9.03
N GLN A 381 18.60 -20.05 -7.98
CA GLN A 381 18.25 -18.63 -7.85
C GLN A 381 18.94 -18.03 -6.63
N THR A 382 19.05 -16.71 -6.59
CA THR A 382 19.67 -15.99 -5.49
C THR A 382 18.91 -14.71 -5.20
N ILE A 383 18.71 -14.42 -3.91
CA ILE A 383 18.18 -13.17 -3.40
C ILE A 383 19.31 -12.42 -2.70
N THR A 384 19.44 -11.12 -2.96
CA THR A 384 20.65 -10.34 -2.70
C THR A 384 20.31 -9.02 -2.00
N TRP A 385 21.06 -8.72 -0.96
CA TRP A 385 20.98 -7.45 -0.23
C TRP A 385 22.36 -6.84 -0.07
N GLU A 386 22.41 -5.51 0.00
CA GLU A 386 23.58 -4.76 0.41
C GLU A 386 23.35 -4.21 1.82
N VAL A 387 24.28 -4.51 2.73
CA VAL A 387 24.17 -4.13 4.14
C VAL A 387 25.28 -3.15 4.47
N SER A 388 24.90 -1.91 4.80
CA SER A 388 25.86 -0.90 5.25
C SER A 388 26.08 -1.03 6.76
N LEU A 389 27.27 -1.52 7.15
CA LEU A 389 27.62 -1.69 8.56
C LEU A 389 27.80 -0.36 9.30
N GLN A 390 28.07 0.71 8.56
CA GLN A 390 28.26 2.06 9.10
C GLN A 390 26.93 2.78 9.30
N LYS A 391 26.05 2.74 8.28
CA LYS A 391 24.73 3.40 8.34
C LYS A 391 23.69 2.58 9.10
N GLY A 392 23.92 1.28 9.27
CA GLY A 392 22.92 0.40 9.85
C GLY A 392 21.77 0.07 8.88
N SER A 393 21.97 0.24 7.58
CA SER A 393 20.93 0.06 6.55
C SER A 393 21.06 -1.28 5.83
N VAL A 394 19.92 -1.79 5.36
CA VAL A 394 19.79 -2.94 4.48
C VAL A 394 19.08 -2.47 3.22
N GLU A 395 19.72 -2.64 2.08
CA GLU A 395 19.23 -2.19 0.78
C GLU A 395 19.02 -3.40 -0.14
N PRO A 396 17.84 -3.55 -0.76
CA PRO A 396 17.58 -4.63 -1.70
C PRO A 396 18.31 -4.41 -3.04
N VAL A 397 18.85 -5.48 -3.63
CA VAL A 397 19.59 -5.41 -4.91
C VAL A 397 18.76 -5.94 -6.06
N ASP A 398 18.33 -7.21 -6.01
CA ASP A 398 17.56 -7.83 -7.09
C ASP A 398 16.05 -7.62 -6.94
N ARG A 399 15.29 -7.99 -7.98
CA ARG A 399 13.84 -7.83 -8.02
C ARG A 399 13.15 -8.44 -6.80
N VAL A 400 13.45 -9.68 -6.41
CA VAL A 400 12.76 -10.35 -5.29
C VAL A 400 13.04 -9.62 -3.97
N SER A 401 14.31 -9.25 -3.73
CA SER A 401 14.67 -8.47 -2.55
C SER A 401 13.97 -7.11 -2.51
N GLN A 402 13.81 -6.44 -3.66
CA GLN A 402 13.13 -5.15 -3.77
C GLN A 402 11.64 -5.27 -3.49
N LEU A 403 10.98 -6.30 -4.06
CA LEU A 403 9.56 -6.57 -3.79
C LEU A 403 9.36 -6.83 -2.28
N ALA A 404 10.18 -7.69 -1.67
CA ALA A 404 10.08 -8.03 -0.25
C ALA A 404 10.30 -6.81 0.65
N PHE A 405 11.29 -5.98 0.32
CA PHE A 405 11.56 -4.75 1.06
C PHE A 405 10.41 -3.75 0.95
N ARG A 406 9.91 -3.50 -0.27
CA ARG A 406 8.83 -2.51 -0.50
C ARG A 406 7.47 -3.00 0.00
N ALA A 407 7.27 -4.31 0.13
CA ALA A 407 6.06 -4.90 0.70
C ALA A 407 5.87 -4.53 2.19
N ILE A 408 6.94 -4.19 2.92
CA ILE A 408 6.91 -3.96 4.37
C ILE A 408 7.34 -2.55 4.81
N HIS A 409 7.68 -1.67 3.87
CA HIS A 409 8.11 -0.29 4.17
C HIS A 409 7.22 0.75 3.49
N PRO A 410 6.92 1.87 4.17
CA PRO A 410 6.30 3.04 3.55
C PRO A 410 7.24 3.70 2.55
N ARG A 411 6.64 4.44 1.62
CA ARG A 411 7.35 5.38 0.76
C ARG A 411 7.85 6.55 1.61
N SER A 412 9.09 6.96 1.35
CA SER A 412 9.79 8.04 2.05
C SER A 412 9.65 9.40 1.37
#